data_AF-A0A1Z9LLL8-F1
#
_entry.id   AF-A0A1Z9LLL8-F1
#
_cell.length_a   1.000
_cell.length_b   1.000
_cell.length_c   1.000
_cell.angle_alpha   90.00
_cell.angle_beta   90.00
_cell.angle_gamma   90.00
#
_symmetry.space_group_name_H-M   'P 1'
#
loop_
_entity.id
_entity.type
_entity.pdbx_description
1 polymer ?
#
loop_
_entity_poly.entity_id
_entity_poly.type
_entity_poly.pdbx_seq_one_letter_code
_entity_poly.pdbx_strand_id
1 'polypeptide(L)' 'MGFGRALVFASVTVLPAFVAGLSLWILFGGSESWQDWQYLTCYAVPGALIMSAFIMGYRGSSEVEQ' A
#
# COMPACT_ATOMS: atom_id res chain seq x y z
N MET A 1 11.45 17.71 7.77
CA MET A 1 12.04 16.63 6.92
C MET A 1 10.94 15.73 6.36
N GLY A 2 10.37 16.08 5.20
CA GLY A 2 9.22 15.34 4.65
C GLY A 2 9.54 13.96 4.09
N PHE A 3 10.73 13.78 3.55
CA PHE A 3 11.14 12.51 2.92
C PHE A 3 11.32 11.37 3.93
N GLY A 4 11.99 11.62 5.06
CA GLY A 4 12.16 10.60 6.11
C GLY A 4 10.82 10.12 6.68
N ARG A 5 9.89 11.04 6.92
CA ARG A 5 8.53 10.72 7.37
C ARG A 5 7.77 9.90 6.32
N ALA A 6 7.86 10.28 5.04
CA ALA A 6 7.25 9.54 3.94
C ALA A 6 7.75 8.08 3.86
N LEU A 7 9.05 7.86 4.05
CA LEU A 7 9.64 6.51 4.07
C LEU A 7 9.15 5.68 5.25
N VAL A 8 9.08 6.25 6.45
CA VAL A 8 8.56 5.55 7.64
C VAL A 8 7.10 5.14 7.44
N PHE A 9 6.27 6.03 6.94
CA PHE A 9 4.86 5.73 6.68
C PHE A 9 4.71 4.64 5.62
N ALA A 10 5.42 4.78 4.50
CA ALA A 10 5.39 3.78 3.44
C ALA A 10 5.85 2.39 3.93
N SER A 11 6.93 2.32 4.71
CA SER A 11 7.47 1.06 5.23
C SER A 11 6.56 0.40 6.27
N VAL A 12 5.96 1.17 7.19
CA VAL A 12 4.98 0.64 8.15
C VAL A 12 3.70 0.16 7.44
N THR A 13 3.31 0.81 6.34
CA THR A 13 2.14 0.42 5.55
C THR A 13 2.33 -0.87 4.74
N VAL A 14 3.57 -1.36 4.55
CA VAL A 14 3.84 -2.60 3.80
C VAL A 14 3.03 -3.80 4.35
N LEU A 15 3.09 -4.03 5.66
CA LEU A 15 2.40 -5.14 6.31
C LEU A 15 0.87 -5.08 6.13
N PRO A 16 0.17 -4.00 6.51
CA PRO A 16 -1.27 -3.90 6.33
C PRO A 16 -1.68 -3.88 4.85
N ALA A 17 -0.83 -3.38 3.94
CA ALA A 17 -1.11 -3.40 2.51
C ALA A 17 -1.13 -4.83 1.94
N PHE A 18 -0.20 -5.69 2.37
CA PHE A 18 -0.20 -7.10 1.99
C PHE A 18 -1.38 -7.87 2.60
N VAL A 19 -1.76 -7.57 3.85
CA VAL A 19 -2.96 -8.16 4.46
C VAL A 19 -4.22 -7.78 3.67
N ALA A 20 -4.33 -6.52 3.23
CA ALA A 20 -5.44 -6.07 2.39
C ALA A 20 -5.46 -6.78 1.02
N GLY A 21 -4.30 -6.89 0.36
CA GLY A 21 -4.18 -7.61 -0.91
C GLY A 21 -4.56 -9.09 -0.81
N LEU A 22 -4.08 -9.77 0.23
CA LEU A 22 -4.43 -11.17 0.51
C LEU A 22 -5.92 -11.33 0.81
N SER A 23 -6.50 -10.41 1.58
CA SER A 23 -7.93 -10.42 1.90
C SER A 23 -8.77 -10.27 0.63
N LEU A 24 -8.39 -9.37 -0.28
CA LEU A 24 -9.05 -9.25 -1.59
C LEU A 24 -8.93 -10.53 -2.42
N TRP A 25 -7.75 -11.16 -2.43
CA TRP A 25 -7.57 -12.42 -3.15
C TRP A 25 -8.50 -13.53 -2.64
N ILE A 26 -8.66 -13.66 -1.31
CA ILE A 26 -9.59 -14.61 -0.68
C ILE A 26 -11.04 -14.27 -1.08
N LEU A 27 -11.42 -12.99 -1.05
CA LEU A 27 -12.77 -12.55 -1.41
C LEU A 27 -13.14 -12.83 -2.87
N PHE A 28 -12.16 -12.82 -3.76
CA PHE A 28 -12.34 -13.17 -5.18
C PHE A 28 -12.35 -14.69 -5.42
N GLY A 29 -12.32 -15.51 -4.37
CA GLY A 29 -12.45 -16.98 -4.45
C GLY A 29 -11.12 -17.73 -4.55
N GLY A 30 -9.99 -17.02 -4.54
CA GLY A 30 -8.68 -17.61 -4.79
C GLY A 30 -8.54 -18.25 -6.17
N SER A 31 -7.37 -18.78 -6.49
CA SER A 31 -7.23 -19.71 -7.63
C SER A 31 -6.05 -20.65 -7.42
N GLU A 32 -6.12 -21.80 -8.09
CA GLU A 32 -5.02 -22.78 -8.09
C GLU A 32 -3.93 -22.47 -9.14
N SER A 33 -4.27 -21.70 -10.18
CA SER A 33 -3.35 -21.27 -11.24
C SER A 33 -3.33 -19.75 -11.36
N TRP A 34 -2.17 -19.16 -11.64
CA TRP A 34 -2.04 -17.70 -11.74
C TRP A 34 -3.03 -17.11 -12.76
N GLN A 35 -3.78 -16.09 -12.35
CA GLN A 35 -4.75 -15.38 -13.19
C GLN A 35 -4.38 -13.89 -13.28
N ASP A 36 -4.71 -13.24 -14.39
CA ASP A 36 -4.38 -11.83 -14.62
C ASP A 36 -4.92 -10.88 -13.54
N TRP A 37 -6.10 -11.18 -12.98
CA TRP A 37 -6.70 -10.39 -11.90
C TRP A 37 -5.90 -10.46 -10.59
N GLN A 38 -5.08 -11.48 -10.38
CA GLN A 38 -4.22 -11.57 -9.20
C GLN A 38 -3.12 -10.51 -9.22
N TYR A 39 -2.77 -10.00 -10.40
CA TYR A 39 -1.85 -8.87 -10.49
C TYR A 39 -2.43 -7.63 -9.79
N LEU A 40 -3.76 -7.45 -9.87
CA LEU A 40 -4.46 -6.37 -9.19
C LEU A 40 -4.39 -6.56 -7.67
N THR A 41 -4.76 -7.73 -7.16
CA THR A 41 -4.85 -7.97 -5.71
C THR A 41 -3.49 -8.08 -5.04
N CYS A 42 -2.48 -8.60 -5.73
CA CYS A 42 -1.16 -8.89 -5.16
C CYS A 42 -0.13 -7.76 -5.37
N TYR A 43 -0.31 -6.91 -6.39
CA TYR A 43 0.64 -5.83 -6.68
C TYR A 43 -0.01 -4.46 -6.75
N ALA A 44 -1.10 -4.31 -7.51
CA ALA A 44 -1.69 -2.99 -7.71
C ALA A 44 -2.30 -2.44 -6.41
N VAL A 45 -3.05 -3.25 -5.67
CA VAL A 45 -3.68 -2.86 -4.41
C VAL A 45 -2.65 -2.58 -3.32
N PRO A 46 -1.69 -3.49 -3.01
CA PRO A 46 -0.66 -3.20 -2.02
C PRO A 46 0.22 -2.00 -2.43
N GLY A 47 0.60 -1.92 -3.71
CA GLY A 47 1.38 -0.81 -4.24
C GLY A 47 0.67 0.53 -4.12
N ALA A 48 -0.62 0.60 -4.43
CA ALA A 48 -1.41 1.83 -4.29
C ALA A 48 -1.54 2.28 -2.83
N LEU A 49 -1.70 1.34 -1.88
CA LEU A 49 -1.75 1.64 -0.45
C LEU A 49 -0.42 2.19 0.05
N ILE A 50 0.71 1.57 -0.33
CA ILE A 50 2.04 2.03 0.05
C ILE A 50 2.36 3.40 -0.58
N MET A 51 2.00 3.59 -1.86
CA MET A 51 2.19 4.88 -2.55
C MET A 51 1.35 6.00 -1.95
N SER A 52 0.09 5.73 -1.60
CA SER A 52 -0.75 6.73 -0.94
C SER A 52 -0.21 7.10 0.45
N ALA A 53 0.26 6.12 1.23
CA ALA A 53 0.93 6.38 2.51
C ALA A 53 2.21 7.22 2.35
N PHE A 54 3.01 6.94 1.32
CA PHE A 54 4.19 7.75 0.99
C PHE A 54 3.80 9.20 0.67
N ILE A 55 2.81 9.41 -0.21
CA ILE A 55 2.35 10.75 -0.61
C ILE A 55 1.80 11.52 0.60
N MET A 56 1.00 10.87 1.46
CA MET A 56 0.48 11.47 2.69
C MET A 56 1.61 11.83 3.67
N GLY A 57 2.57 10.92 3.85
CA GLY A 57 3.75 11.14 4.67
C GLY A 57 4.61 12.30 4.17
N TYR A 58 4.74 12.46 2.85
CA TYR A 58 5.45 13.56 2.20
C TYR A 58 4.71 14.89 2.36
N ARG A 59 3.40 14.93 2.07
CA ARG A 59 2.57 16.14 2.09
C ARG A 59 2.24 16.66 3.48
N GLY A 60 1.98 15.81 4.47
CA GLY A 60 1.71 16.32 5.81
C GLY A 60 2.95 16.84 6.54
N SER A 61 4.15 16.78 5.94
CA SER A 61 5.33 17.45 6.51
C SER A 61 5.29 18.96 6.29
N SER A 62 4.52 19.46 5.31
CA SER A 62 4.33 20.90 5.08
C SER A 62 3.28 21.53 6.00
N GLU A 63 2.48 20.72 6.70
CA GLU A 63 1.37 21.20 7.54
C GLU A 63 1.77 21.40 9.02
N VAL A 64 2.89 20.80 9.46
CA VAL A 64 3.40 20.88 10.84
C VAL A 64 4.37 22.07 11.04
N GLU A 65 4.68 22.81 9.98
CA GLU A 65 5.56 23.98 10.01
C GLU A 65 4.78 25.32 9.90
N GLN A 66 3.47 25.30 10.20
CA GLN A 66 2.64 26.51 10.34
C GLN A 66 2.32 26.83 11.80
#